data_AF-C0GG31-F1
#
_entry.id   AF-C0GG31-F1
#
_cell.length_a   1.000
_cell.length_b   1.000
_cell.length_c   1.000
_cell.angle_alpha   90.00
_cell.angle_beta   90.00
_cell.angle_gamma   90.00
#
_symmetry.space_group_name_H-M   'P 1'
#
loop_
_entity.id
_entity.type
_entity.pdbx_description
1 polymer ?
#
loop_
_entity_poly.entity_id
_entity_poly.type
_entity_poly.pdbx_seq_one_letter_code
_entity_poly.pdbx_strand_id
1 'polypeptide(L)'
;MRQRTTWFILLVFVVAIVAVGCGNSQAEQDKKLEVAAFQYARGEVQSRLPSPNSAVFPGFETVNIIEHDDGTLELSGRVAHTAGGQRASTNFNIIVYQEGNGLWRTESLDLDL
;
A
#
# COMPACT_ATOMS: atom_id res chain seq x y z
N MET A 1 3.48 72.39 -1.05
CA MET A 1 3.15 70.97 -0.82
C MET A 1 3.87 70.16 -1.91
N ARG A 2 5.16 69.82 -1.72
CA ARG A 2 5.71 68.48 -1.35
C ARG A 2 5.41 67.38 -2.39
N GLN A 3 6.40 67.06 -3.24
CA GLN A 3 7.23 65.82 -3.27
C GLN A 3 6.60 64.71 -4.14
N ARG A 4 7.12 64.43 -5.35
CA ARG A 4 8.31 63.62 -5.71
C ARG A 4 8.04 62.10 -5.76
N THR A 5 8.57 61.51 -6.84
CA THR A 5 9.14 60.16 -6.98
C THR A 5 8.22 58.94 -7.16
N THR A 6 8.13 58.52 -8.43
CA THR A 6 8.58 57.21 -8.95
C THR A 6 8.42 55.99 -8.05
N TRP A 7 7.41 55.15 -8.32
CA TRP A 7 7.40 53.71 -8.06
C TRP A 7 6.40 53.06 -9.05
N PHE A 8 6.74 52.88 -10.34
CA PHE A 8 7.17 51.57 -10.86
C PHE A 8 7.69 50.66 -9.74
N ILE A 9 6.83 49.81 -9.17
CA ILE A 9 7.20 48.57 -8.50
C ILE A 9 5.93 47.81 -8.11
N LEU A 10 5.99 46.49 -8.30
CA LEU A 10 5.14 45.46 -7.68
C LEU A 10 3.75 45.21 -8.27
N LEU A 11 3.71 44.72 -9.51
CA LEU A 11 2.84 43.59 -9.85
C LEU A 11 3.67 42.49 -10.55
N VAL A 12 4.85 42.22 -9.99
CA VAL A 12 5.50 40.91 -10.07
C VAL A 12 5.00 40.15 -8.84
N PHE A 13 4.62 38.88 -9.02
CA PHE A 13 4.02 37.98 -8.03
C PHE A 13 2.54 38.28 -7.71
N VAL A 14 1.59 37.61 -8.36
CA VAL A 14 0.65 36.63 -7.75
C VAL A 14 -0.25 36.07 -8.89
N VAL A 15 0.32 35.43 -9.91
CA VAL A 15 -0.41 34.42 -10.71
C VAL A 15 0.59 33.33 -11.11
N ALA A 16 1.26 32.76 -10.12
CA ALA A 16 2.10 31.57 -10.26
C ALA A 16 1.80 30.58 -9.13
N ILE A 17 0.54 30.52 -8.67
CA ILE A 17 0.04 29.48 -7.76
C ILE A 17 -1.00 28.61 -8.49
N VAL A 18 -0.75 28.34 -9.76
CA VAL A 18 -1.46 27.29 -10.50
C VAL A 18 -0.41 26.45 -11.20
N ALA A 19 0.34 25.65 -10.42
CA ALA A 19 1.02 24.44 -10.89
C ALA A 19 2.06 23.91 -9.89
N VAL A 20 1.76 23.76 -8.59
CA VAL A 20 2.56 22.84 -7.76
C VAL A 20 1.65 22.26 -6.66
N GLY A 21 1.27 21.00 -6.79
CA GLY A 21 0.69 20.26 -5.66
C GLY A 21 -0.50 19.35 -5.90
N CYS A 22 -0.63 18.66 -7.03
CA CYS A 22 -1.62 17.58 -7.16
C CYS A 22 -1.08 16.27 -7.77
N GLY A 23 0.24 16.14 -7.98
CA GLY A 23 0.81 14.93 -8.59
C GLY A 23 1.49 13.97 -7.60
N ASN A 24 1.82 14.42 -6.39
CA ASN A 24 2.70 13.68 -5.48
C ASN A 24 1.96 13.05 -4.29
N SER A 25 0.74 13.49 -3.99
CA SER A 25 -0.02 13.01 -2.83
C SER A 25 -0.72 11.68 -3.09
N GLN A 26 -1.19 11.45 -4.32
CA GLN A 26 -1.95 10.25 -4.66
C GLN A 26 -1.04 9.02 -4.70
N ALA A 27 0.06 9.08 -5.44
CA ALA A 27 1.05 8.00 -5.49
C ALA A 27 1.67 7.64 -4.11
N GLU A 28 1.83 8.62 -3.21
CA GLU A 28 2.30 8.35 -1.85
C GLU A 28 1.23 7.69 -0.97
N GLN A 29 -0.05 8.05 -1.19
CA GLN A 29 -1.19 7.46 -0.49
C GLN A 29 -1.44 6.02 -0.94
N ASP A 30 -1.40 5.75 -2.25
CA ASP A 30 -1.59 4.42 -2.83
C ASP A 30 -0.52 3.47 -2.29
N LYS A 31 0.74 3.91 -2.26
CA LYS A 31 1.84 3.14 -1.67
C LYS A 31 1.64 2.85 -0.18
N LYS A 32 1.04 3.77 0.59
CA LYS A 32 0.74 3.52 2.02
C LYS A 32 -0.40 2.50 2.18
N LEU A 33 -1.39 2.54 1.29
CA LEU A 33 -2.50 1.58 1.27
C LEU A 33 -1.98 0.17 0.98
N GLU A 34 -1.21 0.01 -0.10
CA GLU A 34 -0.55 -1.26 -0.45
C GLU A 34 0.28 -1.78 0.72
N VAL A 35 1.05 -0.88 1.36
CA VAL A 35 1.87 -1.27 2.51
C VAL A 35 1.02 -1.82 3.66
N ALA A 36 -0.08 -1.15 3.99
CA ALA A 36 -0.98 -1.60 5.03
C ALA A 36 -1.68 -2.93 4.67
N ALA A 37 -2.15 -3.06 3.43
CA ALA A 37 -2.82 -4.25 2.92
C ALA A 37 -1.91 -5.48 3.01
N PHE A 38 -0.66 -5.37 2.57
CA PHE A 38 0.31 -6.46 2.66
C PHE A 38 0.66 -6.81 4.11
N GLN A 39 0.80 -5.83 5.01
CA GLN A 39 1.08 -6.14 6.41
C GLN A 39 -0.06 -6.93 7.06
N TYR A 40 -1.30 -6.54 6.75
CA TYR A 40 -2.50 -7.28 7.18
C TYR A 40 -2.53 -8.68 6.56
N ALA A 41 -2.42 -8.78 5.23
CA ALA A 41 -2.43 -10.03 4.49
C ALA A 41 -1.34 -11.01 4.96
N ARG A 42 -0.13 -10.50 5.23
CA ARG A 42 0.96 -11.27 5.80
C ARG A 42 0.58 -11.90 7.14
N GLY A 43 -0.05 -11.13 8.03
CA GLY A 43 -0.52 -11.63 9.33
C GLY A 43 -1.58 -12.72 9.17
N GLU A 44 -2.56 -12.50 8.29
CA GLU A 44 -3.61 -13.49 8.02
C GLU A 44 -3.05 -14.78 7.43
N VAL A 45 -2.26 -14.70 6.35
CA VAL A 45 -1.62 -15.86 5.72
C VAL A 45 -0.77 -16.61 6.74
N GLN A 46 0.07 -15.90 7.51
CA GLN A 46 0.92 -16.51 8.52
C GLN A 46 0.10 -17.28 9.55
N SER A 47 -1.01 -16.72 10.03
CA SER A 47 -1.84 -17.33 11.07
C SER A 47 -2.50 -18.64 10.64
N ARG A 48 -2.66 -18.87 9.33
CA ARG A 48 -3.32 -20.05 8.76
C ARG A 48 -2.37 -21.12 8.25
N LEU A 49 -1.06 -20.83 8.21
CA LEU A 49 -0.07 -21.85 7.88
C LEU A 49 0.05 -22.90 8.99
N PRO A 50 0.39 -24.17 8.65
CA PRO A 50 0.63 -25.22 9.64
C PRO A 50 1.75 -24.90 10.65
N SER A 51 2.65 -23.98 10.32
CA SER A 51 3.78 -23.60 11.16
C SER A 51 4.00 -22.09 11.13
N PRO A 52 3.11 -21.33 11.81
CA PRO A 52 3.04 -19.88 11.69
C PRO A 52 4.34 -19.19 12.14
N ASN A 53 4.97 -19.71 13.20
CA ASN A 53 6.17 -19.10 13.79
C ASN A 53 7.44 -19.26 12.94
N SER A 54 7.42 -20.13 11.93
CA SER A 54 8.55 -20.37 11.03
C SER A 54 8.35 -19.76 9.65
N ALA A 55 7.22 -19.08 9.42
CA ALA A 55 6.91 -18.45 8.15
C ALA A 55 7.84 -17.26 7.86
N VAL A 56 8.39 -17.22 6.66
CA VAL A 56 9.23 -16.14 6.13
C VAL A 56 8.62 -15.64 4.83
N PHE A 57 8.20 -14.39 4.84
CA PHE A 57 7.61 -13.72 3.69
C PHE A 57 8.68 -12.97 2.90
N PRO A 58 8.75 -13.14 1.56
CA PRO A 58 9.77 -12.53 0.72
C PRO A 58 9.56 -11.02 0.45
N GLY A 59 8.71 -10.34 1.21
CA GLY A 59 8.45 -8.90 1.07
C GLY A 59 7.57 -8.54 -0.13
N PHE A 60 7.39 -7.23 -0.37
CA PHE A 60 6.53 -6.70 -1.43
C PHE A 60 7.02 -7.03 -2.84
N GLU A 61 8.33 -7.05 -3.06
CA GLU A 61 8.90 -7.24 -4.41
C GLU A 61 8.57 -8.62 -5.01
N THR A 62 8.25 -9.61 -4.16
CA THR A 62 7.91 -10.97 -4.59
C THR A 62 6.40 -11.25 -4.51
N VAL A 63 5.62 -10.32 -3.98
CA VAL A 63 4.15 -10.43 -3.89
C VAL A 63 3.55 -9.54 -4.97
N ASN A 64 2.72 -10.13 -5.82
CA ASN A 64 1.96 -9.39 -6.80
C ASN A 64 0.72 -8.79 -6.11
N ILE A 65 0.51 -7.49 -6.30
CA ILE A 65 -0.64 -6.76 -5.77
C ILE A 65 -1.45 -6.23 -6.94
N ILE A 66 -2.73 -6.58 -6.98
CA ILE A 66 -3.68 -6.11 -7.99
C ILE A 66 -4.83 -5.42 -7.26
N GLU A 67 -5.13 -4.19 -7.64
CA GLU A 67 -6.34 -3.49 -7.21
C GLU A 67 -7.47 -3.77 -8.21
N HIS A 68 -8.64 -4.11 -7.68
CA HIS A 68 -9.85 -4.36 -8.47
C HIS A 68 -10.78 -3.14 -8.46
N ASP A 69 -11.69 -3.06 -9.44
CA ASP A 69 -12.61 -1.92 -9.62
C ASP A 69 -13.55 -1.70 -8.41
N ASP A 70 -13.77 -2.72 -7.58
CA ASP A 70 -14.58 -2.65 -6.36
C ASP A 70 -13.80 -2.18 -5.12
N GLY A 71 -12.52 -1.84 -5.28
CA GLY A 71 -11.64 -1.36 -4.21
C GLY A 71 -11.06 -2.48 -3.35
N THR A 72 -11.22 -3.75 -3.74
CA THR A 72 -10.50 -4.87 -3.13
C THR A 72 -9.06 -4.93 -3.66
N LEU A 73 -8.15 -5.44 -2.83
CA LEU A 73 -6.77 -5.70 -3.18
C LEU A 73 -6.51 -7.20 -3.14
N GLU A 74 -6.08 -7.76 -4.27
CA GLU A 74 -5.61 -9.13 -4.37
C GLU A 74 -4.09 -9.15 -4.21
N LEU A 75 -3.63 -9.93 -3.24
CA LEU A 75 -2.21 -10.17 -2.97
C LEU A 75 -1.91 -11.65 -3.20
N SER A 76 -0.97 -11.92 -4.09
CA SER A 76 -0.54 -13.28 -4.40
C SER A 76 0.97 -13.42 -4.35
N GLY A 77 1.44 -14.56 -3.88
CA GLY A 77 2.88 -14.79 -3.74
C GLY A 77 3.20 -16.13 -3.13
N ARG A 78 4.42 -16.21 -2.58
CA ARG A 78 4.92 -17.43 -1.94
C ARG A 78 5.42 -17.12 -0.54
N VAL A 79 5.13 -18.01 0.40
CA VAL A 79 5.66 -17.97 1.76
C VAL A 79 6.47 -19.24 2.01
N ALA A 80 7.70 -19.08 2.51
CA ALA A 80 8.51 -20.20 2.96
C ALA A 80 8.17 -20.49 4.43
N HIS A 81 8.05 -21.76 4.81
CA HIS A 81 7.81 -22.16 6.20
C HIS A 81 8.37 -23.56 6.48
N THR A 82 8.35 -23.98 7.73
CA THR A 82 8.77 -25.33 8.13
C THR A 82 7.58 -26.11 8.64
N ALA A 83 7.04 -27.06 7.87
CA ALA A 83 5.95 -27.92 8.29
C ALA A 83 6.48 -29.30 8.73
N GLY A 84 6.14 -29.74 9.95
CA GLY A 84 6.55 -31.07 10.43
C GLY A 84 8.06 -31.31 10.47
N GLY A 85 8.86 -30.24 10.59
CA GLY A 85 10.33 -30.31 10.60
C GLY A 85 11.00 -30.27 9.22
N GLN A 86 10.23 -30.20 8.12
CA GLN A 86 10.76 -30.06 6.76
C GLN A 86 10.53 -28.65 6.22
N ARG A 87 11.46 -28.16 5.40
CA ARG A 87 11.29 -26.90 4.68
C ARG A 87 10.23 -27.07 3.60
N ALA A 88 9.24 -26.20 3.62
CA ALA A 88 8.15 -26.14 2.66
C ALA A 88 8.01 -24.71 2.13
N SER A 89 7.29 -24.58 1.03
CA SER A 89 6.85 -23.28 0.53
C SER A 89 5.44 -23.40 0.01
N THR A 90 4.59 -22.45 0.37
CA THR A 90 3.18 -22.43 0.01
C THR A 90 2.92 -21.21 -0.83
N ASN A 91 2.22 -21.38 -1.95
CA ASN A 91 1.69 -20.24 -2.68
C ASN A 91 0.42 -19.78 -1.95
N PHE A 92 0.21 -18.47 -1.89
CA PHE A 92 -1.01 -17.90 -1.33
C PHE A 92 -1.64 -16.93 -2.33
N ASN A 93 -2.95 -16.85 -2.27
CA ASN A 93 -3.75 -15.78 -2.86
C ASN A 93 -4.71 -15.28 -1.79
N ILE A 94 -4.71 -13.97 -1.52
CA ILE A 94 -5.60 -13.36 -0.54
C ILE A 94 -6.21 -12.09 -1.11
N ILE A 95 -7.53 -11.98 -0.98
CA ILE A 95 -8.29 -10.78 -1.34
C ILE A 95 -8.67 -10.08 -0.04
N VAL A 96 -8.28 -8.80 0.06
CA VAL A 96 -8.52 -7.97 1.24
C VAL A 96 -9.19 -6.66 0.84
N TYR A 97 -9.95 -6.09 1.77
CA TYR A 97 -10.57 -4.79 1.58
C TYR A 97 -10.50 -3.98 2.87
N GLN A 98 -10.60 -2.66 2.73
CA GLN A 98 -10.67 -1.75 3.86
C GLN A 98 -12.12 -1.37 4.15
N GLU A 99 -12.59 -1.64 5.37
CA GLU A 99 -13.87 -1.14 5.86
C GLU A 99 -13.84 0.39 6.00
N GLY A 100 -15.01 1.04 5.99
CA GLY A 100 -15.12 2.50 6.12
C GLY A 100 -14.61 3.09 7.45
N ASN A 101 -14.26 2.25 8.43
CA ASN A 101 -13.60 2.62 9.69
C ASN A 101 -12.05 2.50 9.63
N GLY A 102 -11.49 2.15 8.47
CA GLY A 102 -10.06 1.94 8.25
C GLY A 102 -9.55 0.55 8.62
N LEU A 103 -10.41 -0.35 9.10
CA LEU A 103 -10.03 -1.74 9.42
C LEU A 103 -9.91 -2.57 8.16
N TRP A 104 -8.89 -3.42 8.10
CA TRP A 104 -8.73 -4.39 7.03
C TRP A 104 -9.50 -5.67 7.32
N ARG A 105 -10.06 -6.25 6.27
CA ARG A 105 -10.77 -7.54 6.30
C ARG A 105 -10.27 -8.43 5.19
N THR A 106 -10.34 -9.73 5.45
CA THR A 106 -10.11 -10.76 4.44
C THR A 106 -11.45 -11.14 3.83
N GLU A 107 -11.55 -11.02 2.52
CA GLU A 107 -12.68 -11.54 1.76
C GLU A 107 -12.49 -13.02 1.47
N SER A 108 -11.31 -13.38 0.94
CA SER A 108 -10.93 -14.77 0.67
C SER A 108 -9.44 -14.98 0.89
N LEU A 109 -9.07 -16.20 1.27
CA LEU A 109 -7.68 -16.65 1.39
C LEU A 109 -7.59 -18.10 0.91
N ASP A 110 -6.75 -18.31 -0.09
CA ASP A 110 -6.38 -19.62 -0.63
C ASP A 110 -4.90 -19.93 -0.33
N LEU A 111 -4.64 -21.16 0.09
CA LEU A 111 -3.32 -21.67 0.43
C LEU A 111 -3.10 -23.01 -0.27
N ASP A 112 -2.09 -23.04 -1.15
CA ASP A 112 -1.68 -24.23 -1.89
C ASP A 112 -0.72 -25.07 -1.01
N LEU A 113 -1.31 -25.86 -0.08
CA LEU A 113 -0.61 -26.63 0.96
C LEU A 113 -0.22 -28.05 0.54
#